data_AF-A0A1B6LYY9-F1
#
_entry.id   AF-A0A1B6LYY9-F1
#
_cell.length_a   1.000
_cell.length_b   1.000
_cell.length_c   1.000
_cell.angle_alpha   90.00
_cell.angle_beta   90.00
_cell.angle_gamma   90.00
#
_symmetry.space_group_name_H-M   'P 1'
#
loop_
_entity.id
_entity.type
_entity.pdbx_description
1 polymer ?
#
loop_
_entity_poly.entity_id
_entity_poly.type
_entity_poly.pdbx_seq_one_letter_code
_entity_poly.pdbx_strand_id
1 'polypeptide(L)'
;ILGVYRPPNPSAEALDQAFNVISDAIDSISSLNSVKLLLGDVNIDRLKLSKGKQAFDEILAGVNKTRIPLPATRITPVSATSIDAVCSNLNVNKIKEEVLQTGLSDHTGQLTTINLPISTNSSTTSTRRHFNSENLMKLKALLVEESWNRVVMTLDVDEAYGQFSNILATALNHSYPLKK
;
A
#
# COMPACT_ATOMS: atom_id res chain seq x y z
N ILE A 1 -8.46 -4.45 2.82
CA ILE A 1 -7.27 -3.58 2.96
C ILE A 1 -7.23 -2.70 1.72
N LEU A 2 -7.09 -1.39 1.87
CA LEU A 2 -7.00 -0.42 0.79
C LEU A 2 -5.60 0.21 0.82
N GLY A 3 -4.88 0.12 -0.30
CA GLY A 3 -3.64 0.86 -0.50
C GLY A 3 -3.94 2.24 -1.04
N VAL A 4 -3.28 3.28 -0.54
CA VAL A 4 -3.41 4.65 -1.01
C VAL A 4 -2.05 5.25 -1.34
N TYR A 5 -1.99 5.97 -2.45
CA TYR A 5 -0.93 6.91 -2.75
C TYR A 5 -1.57 8.22 -3.16
N ARG A 6 -1.17 9.31 -2.50
CA ARG A 6 -1.59 10.67 -2.85
C ARG A 6 -0.35 11.50 -3.16
N PRO A 7 -0.22 12.08 -4.37
CA PRO A 7 0.92 12.94 -4.70
C PRO A 7 1.06 14.14 -3.73
N PRO A 8 2.28 14.65 -3.49
CA PRO A 8 2.54 15.82 -2.66
C PRO A 8 2.10 17.11 -3.36
N ASN A 9 0.80 17.38 -3.38
CA ASN A 9 0.23 18.63 -3.89
C ASN A 9 -0.46 19.39 -2.73
N PRO A 10 -0.03 20.59 -2.35
CA PRO A 10 -0.64 21.29 -1.22
C PRO A 10 -1.93 22.05 -1.57
N SER A 11 -2.36 22.09 -2.84
CA SER A 11 -3.55 22.84 -3.25
C SER A 11 -4.82 22.30 -2.58
N ALA A 12 -5.76 23.19 -2.26
CA ALA A 12 -7.02 22.83 -1.63
C ALA A 12 -7.84 21.92 -2.55
N GLU A 13 -7.88 22.23 -3.84
CA GLU A 13 -8.60 21.46 -4.86
C GLU A 13 -8.07 20.03 -4.96
N ALA A 14 -6.74 19.86 -4.93
CA ALA A 14 -6.11 18.54 -4.97
C ALA A 14 -6.29 17.75 -3.67
N LEU A 15 -6.42 18.43 -2.53
CA LEU A 15 -6.80 17.78 -1.26
C LEU A 15 -8.25 17.31 -1.31
N ASP A 16 -9.17 18.18 -1.71
CA ASP A 16 -10.60 17.86 -1.78
C ASP A 16 -10.87 16.71 -2.76
N GLN A 17 -10.24 16.72 -3.94
CA GLN A 17 -10.33 15.61 -4.90
C GLN A 17 -9.81 14.30 -4.31
N ALA A 18 -8.64 14.32 -3.66
CA ALA A 18 -8.07 13.12 -3.05
C ALA A 18 -8.97 12.57 -1.93
N PHE A 19 -9.56 13.47 -1.14
CA PHE A 19 -10.45 13.14 -0.04
C PHE A 19 -11.77 12.54 -0.51
N ASN A 20 -12.37 13.06 -1.59
CA ASN A 20 -13.54 12.46 -2.21
C ASN A 20 -13.23 11.04 -2.70
N VAL A 21 -12.09 10.85 -3.40
CA VAL A 21 -11.68 9.52 -3.88
C VAL A 21 -11.45 8.54 -2.72
N ILE A 22 -10.81 8.99 -1.63
CA ILE A 22 -10.59 8.15 -0.43
C ILE A 22 -11.93 7.77 0.22
N SER A 23 -12.86 8.72 0.36
CA SER A 23 -14.19 8.47 0.92
C SER A 23 -14.97 7.46 0.09
N ASP A 24 -15.05 7.69 -1.23
CA ASP A 24 -15.73 6.80 -2.17
C ASP A 24 -15.15 5.39 -2.15
N ALA A 25 -13.81 5.27 -2.11
CA ALA A 25 -13.13 3.99 -2.01
C ALA A 25 -13.44 3.27 -0.69
N ILE A 26 -13.50 4.01 0.44
CA ILE A 26 -13.86 3.43 1.74
C ILE A 26 -15.31 2.93 1.77
N ASP A 27 -16.23 3.68 1.15
CA ASP A 27 -17.65 3.33 1.07
C ASP A 27 -17.90 2.15 0.14
N SER A 28 -17.13 2.04 -0.96
CA SER A 28 -17.19 0.89 -1.88
C SER A 28 -16.82 -0.44 -1.21
N ILE A 29 -15.99 -0.40 -0.16
CA ILE A 29 -15.59 -1.58 0.61
C ILE A 29 -16.68 -1.89 1.64
N SER A 30 -17.79 -2.49 1.18
CA SER A 30 -18.89 -2.92 2.03
C SER A 30 -18.79 -4.41 2.42
N SER A 31 -18.60 -4.64 3.71
CA SER A 31 -19.18 -5.76 4.44
C SER A 31 -19.40 -5.27 5.86
N LEU A 32 -20.66 -5.27 6.31
CA LEU A 32 -21.02 -4.98 7.70
C LEU A 32 -20.12 -5.83 8.62
N ASN A 33 -19.50 -5.18 9.61
CA ASN A 33 -18.66 -5.79 10.66
C ASN A 33 -17.25 -6.30 10.27
N SER A 34 -16.68 -5.89 9.15
CA SER A 34 -15.28 -6.22 8.83
C SER A 34 -14.25 -5.19 9.35
N VAL A 35 -13.03 -5.68 9.56
CA VAL A 35 -11.85 -4.85 9.85
C VAL A 35 -11.42 -4.17 8.57
N LYS A 36 -11.34 -2.84 8.60
CA LYS A 36 -10.95 -2.02 7.45
C LYS A 36 -9.61 -1.34 7.76
N LEU A 37 -8.72 -1.40 6.78
CA LEU A 37 -7.41 -0.76 6.82
C LEU A 37 -7.22 0.07 5.57
N LEU A 38 -6.75 1.30 5.75
CA LEU A 38 -6.20 2.17 4.72
C LEU A 38 -4.71 2.33 5.02
N LEU A 39 -3.85 2.01 4.07
CA LEU A 39 -2.39 2.00 4.23
C LEU A 39 -1.72 2.72 3.06
N GLY A 40 -0.69 3.52 3.33
CA GLY A 40 0.22 4.04 2.30
C GLY A 40 0.57 5.52 2.43
N ASP A 41 1.25 6.06 1.43
CA ASP A 41 1.76 7.42 1.42
C ASP A 41 0.68 8.43 1.03
N VAL A 42 0.19 9.18 2.02
CA VAL A 42 -0.83 10.21 1.82
C VAL A 42 -0.23 11.60 1.61
N ASN A 43 1.09 11.77 1.76
CA ASN A 43 1.76 13.07 1.70
C ASN A 43 1.14 14.16 2.61
N ILE A 44 0.60 13.74 3.77
CA ILE A 44 0.03 14.62 4.80
C ILE A 44 0.78 14.34 6.11
N ASP A 45 1.61 15.30 6.52
CA ASP A 45 2.45 15.13 7.70
C ASP A 45 1.63 15.13 8.99
N ARG A 46 1.72 14.03 9.74
CA ARG A 46 1.05 13.87 11.03
C ARG A 46 1.73 14.65 12.15
N LEU A 47 3.05 14.87 12.05
CA LEU A 47 3.85 15.50 13.11
C LEU A 47 3.68 17.02 13.14
N LYS A 48 3.14 17.60 12.07
CA LYS A 48 2.93 19.04 11.91
C LYS A 48 1.44 19.38 11.86
N LEU A 49 1.04 20.41 12.63
CA LEU A 49 -0.30 20.98 12.49
C LEU A 49 -0.46 21.65 11.13
N SER A 50 -1.51 21.27 10.40
CA SER A 50 -1.86 21.83 9.11
C SER A 50 -3.36 21.66 8.84
N LYS A 51 -3.91 22.49 7.94
CA LYS A 51 -5.30 22.35 7.49
C LYS A 51 -5.54 20.99 6.83
N GLY A 52 -4.59 20.52 6.02
CA GLY A 52 -4.68 19.20 5.38
C GLY A 52 -4.70 18.05 6.38
N LYS A 53 -3.91 18.13 7.47
CA LYS A 53 -3.97 17.15 8.57
C LYS A 53 -5.35 17.16 9.23
N GLN A 54 -5.86 18.33 9.58
CA GLN A 54 -7.16 18.46 10.24
C GLN A 54 -8.29 17.91 9.37
N ALA A 55 -8.35 18.32 8.10
CA ALA A 55 -9.36 17.83 7.16
C ALA A 55 -9.28 16.31 6.96
N PHE A 56 -8.07 15.75 6.85
CA PHE A 56 -7.90 14.31 6.74
C PHE A 56 -8.39 13.56 7.99
N ASP A 57 -8.08 14.06 9.19
CA ASP A 57 -8.56 13.49 10.45
C ASP A 57 -10.10 13.55 10.55
N GLU A 58 -10.73 14.64 10.08
CA GLU A 58 -12.19 14.82 10.04
C GLU A 58 -12.88 13.84 9.09
N ILE A 59 -12.32 13.62 7.89
CA ILE A 59 -12.86 12.64 6.92
C ILE A 59 -12.77 11.22 7.49
N LEU A 60 -11.61 10.86 8.06
CA LEU A 60 -11.44 9.55 8.68
C LEU A 60 -12.47 9.34 9.80
N ALA A 61 -12.70 10.36 10.63
CA ALA A 61 -13.73 10.30 11.67
C ALA A 61 -15.13 10.10 11.09
N GLY A 62 -15.48 10.79 10.00
CA GLY A 62 -16.76 10.62 9.29
C GLY A 62 -17.02 9.20 8.80
N VAL A 63 -15.98 8.44 8.48
CA VAL A 63 -16.06 7.03 8.05
C VAL A 63 -15.65 6.02 9.14
N ASN A 64 -15.73 6.44 10.41
CA ASN A 64 -15.40 5.67 11.61
C ASN A 64 -14.00 5.02 11.55
N LYS A 65 -12.99 5.83 11.23
CA LYS A 65 -11.58 5.43 11.23
C LYS A 65 -10.75 6.46 11.96
N THR A 66 -9.59 6.00 12.42
CA THR A 66 -8.58 6.88 13.00
C THR A 66 -7.23 6.57 12.38
N ARG A 67 -6.39 7.59 12.24
CA ARG A 67 -4.99 7.43 11.84
C ARG A 67 -4.15 7.04 13.05
N ILE A 68 -3.54 5.88 12.97
CA ILE A 68 -2.62 5.39 14.00
C ILE A 68 -1.41 6.32 14.09
N PRO A 69 -0.98 6.74 15.29
CA PRO A 69 0.24 7.52 15.45
C PRO A 69 1.46 6.73 14.98
N LEU A 70 2.17 7.27 14.00
CA LEU A 70 3.45 6.75 13.53
C LEU A 70 4.56 7.79 13.84
N PRO A 71 5.80 7.35 14.07
CA PRO A 71 6.95 8.25 14.05
C PRO A 71 7.19 8.78 12.61
N ALA A 72 8.30 9.49 12.40
CA ALA A 72 8.68 9.90 11.05
C ALA A 72 8.83 8.67 10.14
N THR A 73 8.15 8.69 9.00
CA THR A 73 8.14 7.61 8.03
C THR A 73 8.89 7.96 6.75
N ARG A 74 9.21 9.24 6.54
CA ARG A 74 10.16 9.71 5.54
C ARG A 74 11.26 10.51 6.24
N ILE A 75 12.50 10.10 6.06
CA ILE A 75 13.67 10.72 6.66
C ILE A 75 14.64 11.12 5.55
N THR A 76 14.91 12.41 5.46
CA THR A 76 15.92 12.99 4.57
C THR A 76 17.01 13.65 5.42
N PRO A 77 18.13 14.10 4.82
CA PRO A 77 19.16 14.82 5.57
C PRO A 77 18.66 16.11 6.26
N VAL A 78 17.54 16.67 5.80
CA VAL A 78 17.02 17.98 6.26
C VAL A 78 15.64 17.92 6.90
N SER A 79 14.97 16.76 6.87
CA SER A 79 13.61 16.63 7.38
C SER A 79 13.29 15.21 7.85
N ALA A 80 12.35 15.11 8.79
CA ALA A 80 11.77 13.86 9.26
C ALA A 80 10.25 14.08 9.37
N THR A 81 9.47 13.47 8.48
CA THR A 81 8.01 13.68 8.38
C THR A 81 7.26 12.36 8.49
N SER A 82 6.04 12.40 9.02
CA SER A 82 5.16 11.22 9.12
C SER A 82 4.06 11.34 8.08
N ILE A 83 4.37 10.97 6.85
CA ILE A 83 3.50 11.16 5.69
C ILE A 83 2.84 9.89 5.19
N ASP A 84 3.32 8.73 5.64
CA ASP A 84 2.63 7.47 5.48
C ASP A 84 1.52 7.33 6.54
N ALA A 85 0.41 6.74 6.17
CA ALA A 85 -0.76 6.58 7.01
C ALA A 85 -1.13 5.12 7.17
N VAL A 86 -1.34 4.72 8.42
CA VAL A 86 -2.08 3.52 8.78
C VAL A 86 -3.39 3.98 9.43
N CYS A 87 -4.53 3.71 8.80
CA CYS A 87 -5.84 4.07 9.34
C CYS A 87 -6.73 2.84 9.49
N SER A 88 -7.48 2.78 10.59
CA SER A 88 -8.37 1.65 10.87
C SER A 88 -9.63 2.05 11.63
N ASN A 89 -10.65 1.20 11.52
CA ASN A 89 -11.84 1.23 12.38
C ASN A 89 -11.66 0.43 13.70
N LEU A 90 -10.48 -0.13 13.93
CA LEU A 90 -10.16 -0.78 15.20
C LEU A 90 -9.73 0.21 16.27
N ASN A 91 -9.91 -0.19 17.52
CA ASN A 91 -9.26 0.48 18.63
C ASN A 91 -7.73 0.37 18.47
N VAL A 92 -7.02 1.48 18.69
CA VAL A 92 -5.56 1.59 18.56
C VAL A 92 -4.82 0.50 19.35
N ASN A 93 -5.36 0.06 20.49
CA ASN A 93 -4.75 -0.98 21.32
C ASN A 93 -4.75 -2.38 20.66
N LYS A 94 -5.53 -2.58 19.60
CA LYS A 94 -5.54 -3.82 18.80
C LYS A 94 -4.54 -3.79 17.64
N ILE A 95 -3.88 -2.66 17.43
CA ILE A 95 -2.95 -2.43 16.34
C ILE A 95 -1.57 -2.15 16.93
N LYS A 96 -0.58 -2.91 16.47
CA LYS A 96 0.83 -2.65 16.78
C LYS A 96 1.51 -2.24 15.49
N GLU A 97 2.16 -1.09 15.52
CA GLU A 97 2.95 -0.57 14.41
C GLU A 97 4.44 -0.60 14.73
N GLU A 98 5.22 -0.91 13.71
CA GLU A 98 6.67 -0.82 13.75
C GLU A 98 7.17 -0.16 12.46
N VAL A 99 8.11 0.77 12.61
CA VAL A 99 8.76 1.43 11.47
C VAL A 99 10.10 0.75 11.21
N LEU A 100 10.24 0.20 10.01
CA LEU A 100 11.40 -0.56 9.55
C LEU A 100 12.32 0.34 8.73
N GLN A 101 13.53 0.58 9.25
CA GLN A 101 14.60 1.23 8.50
C GLN A 101 15.28 0.22 7.59
N THR A 102 14.82 0.13 6.35
CA THR A 102 15.35 -0.85 5.37
C THR A 102 16.59 -0.34 4.64
N GLY A 103 16.85 0.97 4.65
CA GLY A 103 17.93 1.60 3.89
C GLY A 103 17.71 1.58 2.37
N LEU A 104 16.50 1.23 1.91
CA LEU A 104 16.18 1.11 0.48
C LEU A 104 15.64 2.41 -0.13
N SER A 105 15.17 3.34 0.69
CA SER A 105 14.52 4.59 0.28
C SER A 105 14.66 5.65 1.37
N ASP A 106 14.32 6.91 1.07
CA ASP A 106 14.07 7.94 2.07
C ASP A 106 12.78 7.68 2.87
N HIS A 107 11.90 6.81 2.37
CA HIS A 107 10.80 6.23 3.13
C HIS A 107 11.24 4.99 3.92
N THR A 108 10.65 4.86 5.10
CA THR A 108 10.71 3.70 5.97
C THR A 108 9.60 2.71 5.64
N GLY A 109 9.85 1.41 5.86
CA GLY A 109 8.79 0.41 5.80
C GLY A 109 7.87 0.51 7.01
N GLN A 110 6.59 0.18 6.85
CA GLN A 110 5.64 0.08 7.96
C GLN A 110 5.18 -1.37 8.13
N LEU A 111 5.34 -1.91 9.34
CA LEU A 111 4.85 -3.22 9.73
C LEU A 111 3.68 -3.08 10.70
N THR A 112 2.48 -3.31 10.17
CA THR A 112 1.22 -3.28 10.91
C THR A 112 0.82 -4.68 11.34
N THR A 113 0.71 -4.93 12.64
CA THR A 113 0.17 -6.17 13.22
C THR A 113 -1.17 -5.92 13.89
N ILE A 114 -2.15 -6.78 13.62
CA ILE A 114 -3.51 -6.62 14.13
C ILE A 114 -3.93 -7.85 14.92
N ASN A 115 -4.40 -7.61 16.15
CA ASN A 115 -4.93 -8.64 17.02
C ASN A 115 -6.44 -8.79 16.82
N LEU A 116 -6.84 -9.81 16.06
CA LEU A 116 -8.23 -10.14 15.81
C LEU A 116 -8.66 -11.38 16.59
N PRO A 117 -9.89 -11.42 17.12
CA PRO A 117 -10.43 -12.65 17.68
C PRO A 117 -10.48 -13.72 16.58
N ILE A 118 -9.99 -14.92 16.90
CA ILE A 118 -10.03 -16.05 15.98
C ILE A 118 -11.50 -16.45 15.81
N SER A 119 -12.03 -16.26 14.61
CA SER A 119 -13.27 -16.92 14.22
C SER A 119 -12.95 -18.41 14.00
N THR A 120 -13.47 -19.28 14.86
CA THR A 120 -13.43 -20.71 14.60
C THR A 120 -14.39 -21.03 13.45
N ASN A 121 -13.83 -21.45 12.33
CA ASN A 121 -14.47 -22.06 11.15
C ASN A 121 -15.13 -21.12 10.13
N SER A 122 -14.48 -21.05 8.96
CA SER A 122 -15.02 -21.75 7.78
C SER A 122 -13.83 -22.35 7.02
N SER A 123 -13.98 -23.55 6.48
CA SER A 123 -13.02 -24.10 5.51
C SER A 123 -13.06 -23.21 4.27
N THR A 124 -12.19 -22.20 4.24
CA THR A 124 -12.08 -21.31 3.09
C THR A 124 -11.08 -21.90 2.11
N THR A 125 -11.56 -22.35 0.97
CA THR A 125 -10.68 -22.60 -0.18
C THR A 125 -10.25 -21.24 -0.73
N SER A 126 -8.95 -20.97 -0.74
CA SER A 126 -8.38 -19.75 -1.32
C SER A 126 -7.41 -20.16 -2.41
N THR A 127 -7.58 -19.58 -3.60
CA THR A 127 -6.61 -19.77 -4.66
C THR A 127 -5.42 -18.83 -4.42
N ARG A 128 -4.22 -19.37 -4.26
CA ARG A 128 -3.00 -18.59 -4.00
C ARG A 128 -1.82 -19.06 -4.84
N ARG A 129 -0.82 -18.19 -4.97
CA ARG A 129 0.48 -18.55 -5.53
C ARG A 129 1.33 -19.21 -4.46
N HIS A 130 2.00 -20.31 -4.80
CA HIS A 130 2.88 -21.01 -3.87
C HIS A 130 4.31 -20.49 -4.04
N PHE A 131 4.72 -19.58 -3.15
CA PHE A 131 6.07 -19.05 -3.13
C PHE A 131 7.04 -20.07 -2.53
N ASN A 132 7.83 -20.71 -3.39
CA ASN A 132 8.83 -21.70 -3.00
C ASN A 132 10.09 -21.58 -3.87
N SER A 133 11.15 -22.26 -3.47
CA SER A 133 12.46 -22.21 -4.13
C SER A 133 12.41 -22.70 -5.59
N GLU A 134 11.63 -23.73 -5.90
CA GLU A 134 11.50 -24.27 -7.26
C GLU A 134 10.87 -23.25 -8.21
N ASN A 135 9.73 -22.67 -7.84
CA ASN A 135 9.05 -21.65 -8.62
C ASN A 135 9.89 -20.37 -8.75
N LEU A 136 10.68 -20.04 -7.73
CA LEU A 136 11.64 -18.93 -7.81
C LEU A 136 12.74 -19.20 -8.83
N MET A 137 13.27 -20.42 -8.89
CA MET A 137 14.27 -20.79 -9.91
C MET A 137 13.67 -20.70 -11.32
N LYS A 138 12.43 -21.15 -11.52
CA LYS A 138 11.72 -21.01 -12.80
C LYS A 138 11.55 -19.55 -13.21
N LEU A 139 11.13 -18.68 -12.27
CA LEU A 139 11.00 -17.25 -12.53
C LEU A 139 12.34 -16.65 -12.96
N LYS A 140 13.41 -16.97 -12.23
CA LYS A 140 14.76 -16.50 -12.55
C LYS A 140 15.20 -16.95 -13.93
N ALA A 141 14.98 -18.22 -14.29
CA ALA A 141 15.33 -18.75 -15.60
C ALA A 141 14.63 -17.97 -16.73
N LEU A 142 13.31 -17.78 -16.62
CA LEU A 142 12.54 -17.01 -17.60
C LEU A 142 13.09 -15.58 -17.75
N LEU A 143 13.28 -14.86 -16.63
CA LEU A 143 13.71 -13.46 -16.67
C LEU A 143 15.16 -13.27 -17.17
N VAL A 144 16.01 -14.30 -17.03
CA VAL A 144 17.38 -14.30 -17.57
C VAL A 144 17.37 -14.51 -19.10
N GLU A 145 16.42 -15.29 -19.61
CA GLU A 145 16.26 -15.53 -21.05
C GLU A 145 15.58 -14.37 -21.78
N GLU A 146 14.84 -13.51 -21.06
CA GLU A 146 14.24 -12.32 -21.64
C GLU A 146 15.29 -11.33 -22.15
N SER A 147 15.14 -10.90 -23.41
CA SER A 147 16.11 -9.99 -24.05
C SER A 147 16.06 -8.56 -23.52
N TRP A 148 14.93 -8.15 -22.92
CA TRP A 148 14.63 -6.78 -22.47
C TRP A 148 14.69 -5.68 -23.54
N ASN A 149 15.08 -5.99 -24.78
CA ASN A 149 15.23 -5.02 -25.87
C ASN A 149 13.96 -4.21 -26.10
N ARG A 150 12.78 -4.84 -26.01
CA ARG A 150 11.52 -4.13 -26.21
C ARG A 150 11.25 -3.09 -25.12
N VAL A 151 11.74 -3.32 -23.89
CA VAL A 151 11.67 -2.34 -22.80
C VAL A 151 12.72 -1.25 -22.98
N VAL A 152 13.98 -1.64 -23.21
CA VAL A 152 15.13 -0.71 -23.23
C VAL A 152 15.17 0.17 -24.47
N MET A 153 14.66 -0.33 -25.60
CA MET A 153 14.67 0.40 -26.88
C MET A 153 13.39 1.20 -27.12
N THR A 154 12.38 1.09 -26.26
CA THR A 154 11.16 1.90 -26.36
C THR A 154 11.43 3.29 -25.79
N LEU A 155 11.14 4.31 -26.59
CA LEU A 155 11.37 5.71 -26.24
C LEU A 155 10.31 6.26 -25.29
N ASP A 156 9.06 5.82 -25.45
CA ASP A 156 7.96 6.25 -24.61
C ASP A 156 8.01 5.54 -23.26
N VAL A 157 8.05 6.32 -22.17
CA VAL A 157 8.25 5.79 -20.82
C VAL A 157 7.06 4.94 -20.37
N ASP A 158 5.84 5.38 -20.69
CA ASP A 158 4.63 4.66 -20.29
C ASP A 158 4.51 3.34 -21.06
N GLU A 159 4.85 3.34 -22.35
CA GLU A 159 4.92 2.12 -23.16
C GLU A 159 6.00 1.17 -22.64
N ALA A 160 7.22 1.66 -22.37
CA ALA A 160 8.31 0.84 -21.84
C ALA A 160 7.92 0.20 -20.50
N TYR A 161 7.29 0.96 -19.60
CA TYR A 161 6.76 0.44 -18.34
C TYR A 161 5.67 -0.61 -18.55
N GLY A 162 4.73 -0.36 -19.47
CA GLY A 162 3.69 -1.33 -19.82
C GLY A 162 4.28 -2.64 -20.31
N GLN A 163 5.31 -2.59 -21.15
CA GLN A 163 6.01 -3.78 -21.63
C GLN A 163 6.76 -4.52 -20.52
N PHE A 164 7.49 -3.80 -19.67
CA PHE A 164 8.17 -4.38 -18.49
C PHE A 164 7.16 -5.12 -17.60
N SER A 165 6.06 -4.45 -17.26
CA SER A 165 5.01 -4.99 -16.40
C SER A 165 4.40 -6.26 -16.99
N ASN A 166 4.15 -6.27 -18.30
CA ASN A 166 3.59 -7.43 -19.00
C ASN A 166 4.54 -8.63 -19.02
N ILE A 167 5.83 -8.41 -19.28
CA ILE A 167 6.86 -9.47 -19.26
C ILE A 167 6.93 -10.08 -17.86
N LEU A 168 7.05 -9.24 -16.83
CA LEU A 168 7.15 -9.69 -15.44
C LEU A 168 5.88 -10.44 -15.00
N ALA A 169 4.69 -9.91 -15.31
CA ALA A 169 3.42 -10.56 -15.01
C ALA A 169 3.30 -11.93 -15.69
N THR A 170 3.75 -12.04 -16.94
CA THR A 170 3.74 -13.30 -17.71
C THR A 170 4.66 -14.33 -17.08
N ALA A 171 5.91 -13.94 -16.78
CA ALA A 171 6.87 -14.82 -16.13
C ALA A 171 6.39 -15.27 -14.73
N LEU A 172 5.76 -14.38 -13.97
CA LEU A 172 5.13 -14.69 -12.68
C LEU A 172 3.95 -15.64 -12.83
N ASN A 173 3.08 -15.44 -13.81
CA ASN A 173 1.96 -16.34 -14.11
C ASN A 173 2.41 -17.76 -14.46
N HIS A 174 3.49 -17.86 -15.24
CA HIS A 174 4.06 -19.14 -15.62
C HIS A 174 4.72 -19.85 -14.43
N SER A 175 5.52 -19.11 -13.66
CA SER A 175 6.33 -19.70 -12.57
C SER A 175 5.55 -19.94 -11.29
N TYR A 176 4.56 -19.08 -11.01
CA TYR A 176 3.73 -19.14 -9.82
C TYR A 176 2.25 -19.24 -10.19
N PRO A 177 1.79 -20.36 -10.79
CA PRO A 177 0.39 -20.51 -11.13
C PRO A 177 -0.47 -20.47 -9.87
N LEU A 178 -1.68 -19.93 -10.03
CA LEU A 178 -2.70 -19.93 -8.99
C LEU A 178 -3.16 -21.38 -8.73
N LYS A 179 -3.01 -21.84 -7.48
CA LYS A 179 -3.43 -23.17 -7.02
C LYS A 179 -4.45 -23.02 -5.90
N LYS A 180 -5.43 -23.93 -5.85
CA LYS A 180 -6.40 -24.02 -4.75
C LYS A 180 -5.76 -24.53 -3.46
#